data_AF-A0A7C1D0A3-F1
#
_entry.id   AF-A0A7C1D0A3-F1
#
_cell.length_a   1.000
_cell.length_b   1.000
_cell.length_c   1.000
_cell.angle_alpha   90.00
_cell.angle_beta   90.00
_cell.angle_gamma   90.00
#
_symmetry.space_group_name_H-M   'P 1'
#
loop_
_entity.id
_entity.type
_entity.pdbx_description
1 polymer ?
#
loop_
_entity_poly.entity_id
_entity_poly.type
_entity_poly.pdbx_seq_one_letter_code
_entity_poly.pdbx_strand_id
1 'polypeptide(L)'
;MTDPSQMSTPFCVTVASPEELGAALADPRTLAVIRFADAPALDPAEPRLVQVGLAPMGDTDRIEIWRSPQPVETGSDGPFSYARTPDALLVHALIDEADFNSLEDAVEHLYREFFAVLERQAYSHQLRVWNYFHDINREIPELERYRSFCLGRHRVLEAIPDFERTLPAATAIGTHAPGLQLYALAAREPGLQIENPRQVSAFRYPEKYG
;
A
#
# COMPACT_ATOMS: atom_id res chain seq x y z
N MET A 1 -6.53 29.40 9.58
CA MET A 1 -7.00 28.18 10.25
C MET A 1 -8.39 27.93 9.71
N THR A 2 -8.51 27.02 8.74
CA THR A 2 -9.77 26.66 8.09
C THR A 2 -10.68 25.97 9.10
N ASP A 3 -11.98 26.27 9.05
CA ASP A 3 -13.00 25.67 9.91
C ASP A 3 -13.04 24.15 9.67
N PRO A 4 -12.82 23.30 10.69
CA PRO A 4 -12.87 21.84 10.55
C PRO A 4 -14.22 21.33 10.02
N SER A 5 -15.29 22.11 10.17
CA SER A 5 -16.63 21.79 9.66
C SER A 5 -16.81 22.00 8.15
N GLN A 6 -15.83 22.62 7.48
CA GLN A 6 -15.81 22.84 6.03
C GLN A 6 -14.86 21.89 5.27
N MET A 7 -14.17 20.97 5.96
CA MET A 7 -13.29 20.02 5.28
C MET A 7 -14.12 18.95 4.57
N SER A 8 -14.23 19.08 3.25
CA SER A 8 -14.72 17.99 2.40
C SER A 8 -13.77 16.80 2.52
N THR A 9 -14.28 15.63 2.89
CA THR A 9 -13.50 14.39 2.90
C THR A 9 -12.94 14.10 1.50
N PRO A 10 -11.63 13.79 1.35
CA PRO A 10 -11.03 13.56 0.03
C PRO A 10 -11.55 12.28 -0.64
N PHE A 11 -12.05 11.34 0.16
CA PHE A 11 -12.77 10.15 -0.28
C PHE A 11 -13.52 9.52 0.91
N CYS A 12 -14.41 8.56 0.65
CA CYS A 12 -15.00 7.68 1.64
C CYS A 12 -14.75 6.20 1.28
N VAL A 13 -14.81 5.33 2.28
CA VAL A 13 -14.67 3.88 2.10
C VAL A 13 -15.96 3.19 2.53
N THR A 14 -16.49 2.32 1.68
CA THR A 14 -17.66 1.49 1.97
C THR A 14 -17.33 0.03 1.72
N VAL A 15 -17.86 -0.88 2.55
CA VAL A 15 -17.73 -2.32 2.34
C VAL A 15 -18.99 -2.82 1.65
N ALA A 16 -18.83 -3.62 0.58
CA ALA A 16 -19.91 -4.04 -0.30
C ALA A 16 -19.79 -5.51 -0.72
N SER A 17 -20.84 -6.03 -1.36
CA SER A 17 -20.83 -7.35 -2.01
C SER A 17 -19.92 -7.34 -3.25
N PRO A 18 -19.20 -8.43 -3.57
CA PRO A 18 -18.45 -8.57 -4.81
C PRO A 18 -19.29 -8.39 -6.09
N GLU A 19 -20.61 -8.60 -6.01
CA GLU A 19 -21.54 -8.34 -7.12
C GLU A 19 -21.55 -6.86 -7.56
N GLU A 20 -21.19 -5.94 -6.66
CA GLU A 20 -21.11 -4.50 -6.95
C GLU A 20 -19.82 -4.11 -7.70
N LEU A 21 -18.86 -5.03 -7.88
CA LEU A 21 -17.55 -4.75 -8.48
C LEU A 21 -17.68 -4.05 -9.84
N GLY A 22 -18.53 -4.56 -10.73
CA GLY A 22 -18.71 -3.98 -12.06
C GLY A 22 -19.27 -2.56 -12.01
N ALA A 23 -20.26 -2.32 -11.14
CA ALA A 23 -20.85 -0.98 -10.97
C ALA A 23 -19.85 -0.01 -10.29
N ALA A 24 -19.05 -0.49 -9.35
CA ALA A 24 -18.01 0.29 -8.70
C ALA A 24 -16.94 0.74 -9.70
N LEU A 25 -16.43 -0.15 -10.54
CA LEU A 25 -15.42 0.19 -11.56
C LEU A 25 -15.99 1.06 -12.70
N ALA A 26 -17.30 0.98 -12.97
CA ALA A 26 -17.96 1.87 -13.92
C ALA A 26 -18.13 3.32 -13.41
N ASP A 27 -18.09 3.57 -12.09
CA ASP A 27 -18.18 4.92 -11.53
C ASP A 27 -16.85 5.67 -11.75
N PRO A 28 -16.85 6.81 -12.48
CA PRO A 28 -15.64 7.59 -12.74
C PRO A 28 -15.04 8.22 -11.47
N ARG A 29 -15.72 8.15 -10.32
CA ARG A 29 -15.24 8.67 -9.03
C ARG A 29 -14.65 7.59 -8.12
N THR A 30 -14.61 6.34 -8.57
CA THR A 30 -13.97 5.26 -7.81
C THR A 30 -12.46 5.44 -7.84
N LEU A 31 -11.87 5.67 -6.66
CA LEU A 31 -10.43 5.79 -6.46
C LEU A 31 -9.78 4.42 -6.38
N ALA A 32 -10.43 3.48 -5.70
CA ALA A 32 -9.94 2.12 -5.52
C ALA A 32 -11.10 1.15 -5.27
N VAL A 33 -10.90 -0.10 -5.67
CA VAL A 33 -11.65 -1.25 -5.18
C VAL A 33 -10.64 -2.24 -4.63
N ILE A 34 -10.69 -2.53 -3.33
CA ILE A 34 -9.84 -3.54 -2.69
C ILE A 34 -10.61 -4.84 -2.63
N ARG A 35 -10.06 -5.88 -3.24
CA ARG A 35 -10.64 -7.23 -3.26
C ARG A 35 -9.65 -8.23 -2.66
N PHE A 36 -10.15 -9.04 -1.76
CA PHE A 36 -9.40 -10.12 -1.13
C PHE A 36 -9.71 -11.44 -1.86
N ALA A 37 -8.70 -12.16 -2.32
CA ALA A 37 -8.83 -13.37 -3.15
C ALA A 37 -7.72 -14.38 -2.87
N ASP A 38 -7.79 -15.56 -3.49
CA ASP A 38 -6.80 -16.63 -3.31
C ASP A 38 -5.39 -16.25 -3.77
N ALA A 39 -5.29 -15.37 -4.76
CA ALA A 39 -4.02 -14.90 -5.32
C ALA A 39 -4.07 -13.39 -5.60
N PRO A 40 -2.94 -12.67 -5.41
CA PRO A 40 -2.87 -11.27 -5.81
C PRO A 40 -2.91 -11.18 -7.33
N ALA A 41 -3.43 -10.07 -7.84
CA ALA A 41 -3.40 -9.77 -9.26
C ALA A 41 -3.30 -8.27 -9.49
N LEU A 42 -2.67 -7.90 -10.60
CA LEU A 42 -2.61 -6.54 -11.11
C LEU A 42 -3.01 -6.59 -12.58
N ASP A 43 -4.12 -5.93 -12.90
CA ASP A 43 -4.57 -5.73 -14.28
C ASP A 43 -4.22 -4.30 -14.70
N PRO A 44 -3.27 -4.10 -15.63
CA PRO A 44 -2.93 -2.76 -16.13
C PRO A 44 -4.11 -2.05 -16.80
N ALA A 45 -5.11 -2.80 -17.29
CA ALA A 45 -6.31 -2.22 -17.89
C ALA A 45 -7.30 -1.67 -16.85
N GLU A 46 -7.17 -2.06 -15.58
CA GLU A 46 -7.99 -1.55 -14.49
C GLU A 46 -7.14 -1.13 -13.27
N PRO A 47 -6.45 0.03 -13.33
CA PRO A 47 -5.58 0.54 -12.26
C PRO A 47 -6.27 0.80 -10.91
N ARG A 48 -7.60 0.77 -10.86
CA ARG A 48 -8.38 0.99 -9.63
C ARG A 48 -8.65 -0.30 -8.87
N LEU A 49 -8.45 -1.47 -9.49
CA LEU A 49 -8.68 -2.76 -8.83
C LEU A 49 -7.40 -3.26 -8.16
N VAL A 50 -7.40 -3.29 -6.83
CA VAL A 50 -6.32 -3.87 -6.02
C VAL A 50 -6.78 -5.24 -5.53
N GLN A 51 -6.33 -6.31 -6.18
CA GLN A 51 -6.59 -7.67 -5.73
C GLN A 51 -5.45 -8.18 -4.83
N VAL A 52 -5.78 -8.47 -3.58
CA VAL A 52 -4.84 -8.93 -2.54
C VAL A 52 -4.99 -10.44 -2.34
N GLY A 53 -3.86 -11.15 -2.29
CA GLY A 53 -3.78 -12.61 -2.10
C GLY A 53 -4.05 -13.09 -0.67
N LEU A 54 -5.14 -12.64 -0.07
CA LEU A 54 -5.62 -13.10 1.23
C LEU A 54 -7.07 -13.54 1.09
N ALA A 55 -7.31 -14.83 0.89
CA ALA A 55 -8.66 -15.38 0.79
C ALA A 55 -9.46 -15.06 2.08
N PRO A 56 -10.67 -14.48 1.98
CA PRO A 56 -11.54 -14.27 3.13
C PRO A 56 -11.84 -15.59 3.86
N MET A 57 -11.83 -15.56 5.19
CA MET A 57 -12.26 -16.71 5.99
C MET A 57 -13.77 -16.65 6.24
N GLY A 58 -14.51 -17.62 5.70
CA GLY A 58 -15.96 -17.77 5.88
C GLY A 58 -16.77 -17.46 4.61
N ASP A 59 -18.10 -17.51 4.74
CA ASP A 59 -19.01 -17.51 3.57
C ASP A 59 -19.36 -16.10 3.05
N THR A 60 -18.73 -15.07 3.61
CA THR A 60 -19.10 -13.67 3.35
C THR A 60 -17.95 -12.92 2.69
N ASP A 61 -17.82 -13.10 1.37
CA ASP A 61 -16.89 -12.31 0.56
C ASP A 61 -17.35 -10.84 0.51
N ARG A 62 -16.38 -9.92 0.54
CA ARG A 62 -16.58 -8.47 0.61
C ARG A 62 -15.48 -7.74 -0.13
N ILE A 63 -15.84 -6.62 -0.74
CA ILE A 63 -14.90 -5.67 -1.34
C ILE A 63 -14.98 -4.34 -0.60
N GLU A 64 -13.86 -3.63 -0.53
CA GLU A 64 -13.84 -2.22 -0.14
C GLU A 64 -13.96 -1.36 -1.40
N ILE A 65 -14.86 -0.38 -1.40
CA ILE A 65 -15.00 0.59 -2.48
C ILE A 65 -14.67 1.97 -1.94
N TRP A 66 -13.68 2.60 -2.55
CA TRP A 66 -13.14 3.89 -2.16
C TRP A 66 -13.62 4.93 -3.18
N ARG A 67 -14.44 5.89 -2.76
CA ARG A 67 -15.06 6.88 -3.64
C ARG A 67 -14.62 8.29 -3.32
N SER A 68 -14.18 8.99 -4.35
CA SER A 68 -13.86 10.41 -4.31
C SER A 68 -15.12 11.28 -4.55
N PRO A 69 -15.17 12.53 -4.04
CA PRO A 69 -16.16 13.50 -4.49
C PRO A 69 -15.93 13.97 -5.94
N GLN A 70 -14.73 13.76 -6.49
CA GLN A 70 -14.28 14.21 -7.80
C GLN A 70 -13.97 13.02 -8.74
N PRO A 71 -14.06 13.20 -10.07
CA PRO A 71 -13.58 12.20 -11.03
C PRO A 71 -12.12 11.82 -10.79
N VAL A 72 -11.79 10.56 -11.06
CA VAL A 72 -10.47 9.96 -10.85
C VAL A 72 -9.74 9.84 -12.18
N GLU A 73 -8.48 10.25 -12.19
CA GLU A 73 -7.53 9.99 -13.28
C GLU A 73 -6.73 8.72 -12.98
N THR A 74 -6.51 7.88 -13.98
CA THR A 74 -5.72 6.65 -13.82
C THR A 74 -4.51 6.65 -14.74
N GLY A 75 -3.52 5.82 -14.41
CA GLY A 75 -2.36 5.59 -15.25
C GLY A 75 -1.42 4.55 -14.67
N SER A 76 -0.24 4.45 -15.26
CA SER A 76 0.84 3.61 -14.77
C SER A 76 2.18 4.34 -14.85
N ASP A 77 3.11 3.92 -14.01
CA ASP A 77 4.45 4.48 -13.91
C ASP A 77 5.40 3.42 -13.32
N GLY A 78 6.29 2.89 -14.17
CA GLY A 78 7.12 1.75 -13.81
C GLY A 78 6.26 0.53 -13.42
N PRO A 79 6.52 -0.11 -12.26
CA PRO A 79 5.72 -1.25 -11.80
C PRO A 79 4.38 -0.83 -11.16
N PHE A 80 4.12 0.46 -10.99
CA PHE A 80 2.93 0.95 -10.31
C PHE A 80 1.80 1.29 -11.29
N SER A 81 0.62 0.77 -10.99
CA SER A 81 -0.65 1.31 -11.45
C SER A 81 -1.13 2.34 -10.43
N TYR A 82 -1.80 3.39 -10.88
CA TYR A 82 -2.31 4.43 -10.00
C TYR A 82 -3.68 4.98 -10.39
N ALA A 83 -4.34 5.54 -9.39
CA ALA A 83 -5.58 6.29 -9.49
C ALA A 83 -5.46 7.55 -8.60
N ARG A 84 -5.81 8.72 -9.12
CA ARG A 84 -5.60 9.99 -8.42
C ARG A 84 -6.74 10.98 -8.59
N THR A 85 -6.86 11.83 -7.58
CA THR A 85 -7.65 13.05 -7.54
C THR A 85 -6.70 14.18 -7.12
N PRO A 86 -7.07 15.47 -7.24
CA PRO A 86 -6.29 16.57 -6.69
C PRO A 86 -5.75 16.36 -5.26
N ASP A 87 -6.52 15.68 -4.41
CA ASP A 87 -6.24 15.54 -2.98
C ASP A 87 -5.55 14.21 -2.61
N ALA A 88 -5.75 13.15 -3.39
CA ALA A 88 -5.31 11.80 -3.04
C ALA A 88 -4.75 11.02 -4.24
N LEU A 89 -3.72 10.23 -3.98
CA LEU A 89 -3.13 9.28 -4.91
C LEU A 89 -3.17 7.89 -4.26
N LEU A 90 -3.80 6.93 -4.95
CA LEU A 90 -3.63 5.51 -4.67
C LEU A 90 -2.66 4.93 -5.70
N VAL A 91 -1.63 4.24 -5.23
CA VAL A 91 -0.71 3.47 -6.08
C VAL A 91 -0.71 2.01 -5.64
N HIS A 92 -0.56 1.09 -6.58
CA HIS A 92 -0.35 -0.33 -6.27
C HIS A 92 0.59 -1.00 -7.28
N ALA A 93 1.38 -1.93 -6.79
CA ALA A 93 2.30 -2.74 -7.57
C ALA A 93 2.30 -4.19 -7.04
N LEU A 94 2.54 -5.13 -7.94
CA LEU A 94 2.76 -6.54 -7.66
C LEU A 94 3.96 -6.96 -8.47
N ILE A 95 5.03 -7.40 -7.81
CA ILE A 95 6.26 -7.87 -8.47
C ILE A 95 6.53 -9.33 -8.10
N ASP A 96 7.19 -10.05 -9.00
CA ASP A 96 7.67 -11.40 -8.73
C ASP A 96 9.01 -11.32 -8.00
N GLU A 97 9.09 -11.97 -6.83
CA GLU A 97 10.32 -12.05 -6.06
C GLU A 97 11.41 -12.82 -6.82
N ALA A 98 11.03 -13.72 -7.73
CA ALA A 98 11.95 -14.54 -8.51
C ALA A 98 12.82 -13.75 -9.51
N ASP A 99 12.42 -12.51 -9.82
CA ASP A 99 13.19 -11.61 -10.69
C ASP A 99 14.41 -10.99 -9.98
N PHE A 100 14.59 -11.25 -8.68
CA PHE A 100 15.62 -10.66 -7.84
C PHE A 100 16.49 -11.73 -7.16
N ASN A 101 17.68 -11.35 -6.72
CA ASN A 101 18.59 -12.28 -6.05
C ASN A 101 18.15 -12.62 -4.61
N SER A 102 17.39 -11.72 -3.97
CA SER A 102 16.93 -11.84 -2.59
C SER A 102 15.64 -11.06 -2.35
N LEU A 103 14.93 -11.36 -1.25
CA LEU A 103 13.76 -10.59 -0.83
C LEU A 103 14.14 -9.15 -0.49
N GLU A 104 15.31 -8.95 0.15
CA GLU A 104 15.86 -7.63 0.46
C GLU A 104 15.97 -6.78 -0.80
N ASP A 105 16.52 -7.34 -1.89
CA ASP A 105 16.73 -6.62 -3.15
C ASP A 105 15.39 -6.31 -3.85
N ALA A 106 14.44 -7.24 -3.82
CA ALA A 106 13.08 -7.03 -4.35
C ALA A 106 12.35 -5.90 -3.60
N VAL A 107 12.42 -5.91 -2.27
CA VAL A 107 11.80 -4.87 -1.42
C VAL A 107 12.49 -3.53 -1.61
N GLU A 108 13.82 -3.50 -1.67
CA GLU A 108 14.58 -2.29 -1.93
C GLU A 108 14.18 -1.68 -3.28
N HIS A 109 14.15 -2.49 -4.34
CA HIS A 109 13.71 -2.05 -5.67
C HIS A 109 12.28 -1.49 -5.63
N LEU A 110 11.33 -2.24 -5.06
CA LEU A 110 9.92 -1.83 -4.99
C LEU A 110 9.74 -0.50 -4.25
N TYR A 111 10.43 -0.31 -3.12
CA TYR A 111 10.36 0.93 -2.35
C TYR A 111 11.04 2.09 -3.08
N ARG A 112 12.14 1.88 -3.79
CA ARG A 112 12.76 2.93 -4.64
C ARG A 112 11.79 3.38 -5.73
N GLU A 113 11.16 2.45 -6.45
CA GLU A 113 10.14 2.77 -7.45
C GLU A 113 8.92 3.45 -6.82
N PHE A 114 8.52 3.03 -5.63
CA PHE A 114 7.41 3.63 -4.89
C PHE A 114 7.67 5.12 -4.59
N PHE A 115 8.82 5.45 -4.00
CA PHE A 115 9.17 6.86 -3.76
C PHE A 115 9.28 7.67 -5.05
N ALA A 116 9.84 7.06 -6.10
CA ALA A 116 10.01 7.72 -7.38
C ALA A 116 8.65 8.01 -8.06
N VAL A 117 7.66 7.11 -7.99
CA VAL A 117 6.31 7.40 -8.50
C VAL A 117 5.63 8.49 -7.69
N LEU A 118 5.78 8.51 -6.35
CA LEU A 118 5.20 9.59 -5.52
C LEU A 118 5.75 10.97 -5.91
N GLU A 119 7.06 11.05 -6.17
CA GLU A 119 7.72 12.27 -6.63
C GLU A 119 7.22 12.69 -8.02
N ARG A 120 7.23 11.78 -9.00
CA ARG A 120 6.78 12.06 -10.38
C ARG A 120 5.33 12.47 -10.47
N GLN A 121 4.47 11.92 -9.60
CA GLN A 121 3.05 12.27 -9.54
C GLN A 121 2.78 13.53 -8.68
N ALA A 122 3.79 14.05 -7.98
CA ALA A 122 3.70 15.18 -7.05
C ALA A 122 2.74 14.95 -5.85
N TYR A 123 2.78 13.73 -5.28
CA TYR A 123 2.10 13.33 -4.03
C TYR A 123 3.13 12.75 -3.06
N SER A 124 4.08 13.57 -2.62
CA SER A 124 5.25 13.14 -1.86
C SER A 124 4.96 12.71 -0.42
N HIS A 125 3.72 12.86 0.07
CA HIS A 125 3.36 12.56 1.45
C HIS A 125 2.55 11.28 1.56
N GLN A 126 3.19 10.22 2.04
CA GLN A 126 2.50 8.96 2.33
C GLN A 126 1.55 9.13 3.51
N LEU A 127 0.34 8.60 3.39
CA LEU A 127 -0.65 8.57 4.46
C LEU A 127 -0.81 7.16 5.04
N ARG A 128 -0.75 6.13 4.19
CA ARG A 128 -0.95 4.74 4.60
C ARG A 128 -0.33 3.77 3.58
N VAL A 129 0.37 2.74 4.06
CA VAL A 129 1.02 1.73 3.21
C VAL A 129 0.63 0.33 3.65
N TRP A 130 0.35 -0.56 2.70
CA TRP A 130 0.09 -1.97 2.94
C TRP A 130 1.06 -2.82 2.14
N ASN A 131 1.62 -3.83 2.79
CA ASN A 131 2.56 -4.78 2.21
C ASN A 131 2.04 -6.20 2.40
N TYR A 132 2.04 -6.97 1.34
CA TYR A 132 1.65 -8.38 1.33
C TYR A 132 2.72 -9.18 0.61
N PHE A 133 3.20 -10.26 1.22
CA PHE A 133 4.21 -11.11 0.61
C PHE A 133 4.16 -12.53 1.14
N HIS A 134 4.64 -13.46 0.33
CA HIS A 134 4.54 -14.88 0.59
C HIS A 134 5.30 -15.32 1.84
N ASP A 135 4.71 -16.23 2.64
CA ASP A 135 5.40 -16.94 3.72
C ASP A 135 6.15 -16.02 4.70
N ILE A 136 5.52 -14.97 5.20
CA ILE A 136 6.15 -13.92 6.04
C ILE A 136 6.99 -14.44 7.22
N ASN A 137 6.62 -15.58 7.82
CA ASN A 137 7.30 -16.17 8.98
C ASN A 137 8.24 -17.32 8.62
N ARG A 138 8.43 -17.63 7.34
CA ARG A 138 9.36 -18.69 6.96
C ARG A 138 10.79 -18.24 7.24
N GLU A 139 11.51 -19.09 7.96
CA GLU A 139 12.95 -18.98 8.13
C GLU A 139 13.64 -19.29 6.80
N ILE A 140 14.44 -18.36 6.30
CA ILE A 140 15.44 -18.60 5.25
C ILE A 140 16.82 -18.75 5.92
N PRO A 141 17.84 -19.34 5.24
CA PRO A 141 19.11 -19.70 5.88
C PRO A 141 19.79 -18.58 6.69
N GLU A 142 19.57 -17.32 6.31
CA GLU A 142 20.14 -16.15 6.98
C GLU A 142 19.22 -15.51 8.04
N LEU A 143 17.90 -15.47 7.81
CA LEU A 143 16.96 -14.66 8.61
C LEU A 143 15.49 -15.06 8.39
N GLU A 144 14.58 -14.70 9.31
CA GLU A 144 13.14 -14.75 9.04
C GLU A 144 12.75 -13.78 7.91
N ARG A 145 11.89 -14.20 6.96
CA ARG A 145 11.47 -13.38 5.81
C ARG A 145 10.92 -12.00 6.19
N TYR A 146 10.17 -11.87 7.29
CA TYR A 146 9.70 -10.57 7.78
C TYR A 146 10.85 -9.60 8.07
N ARG A 147 11.93 -10.09 8.67
CA ARG A 147 13.08 -9.26 9.00
C ARG A 147 13.89 -8.93 7.75
N SER A 148 14.00 -9.85 6.78
CA SER A 148 14.55 -9.58 5.44
C SER A 148 13.78 -8.46 4.73
N PHE A 149 12.44 -8.51 4.79
CA PHE A 149 11.59 -7.41 4.30
C PHE A 149 11.90 -6.08 5.03
N CYS A 150 12.02 -6.10 6.36
CA CYS A 150 12.36 -4.92 7.15
C CYS A 150 13.73 -4.35 6.76
N LEU A 151 14.73 -5.20 6.52
CA LEU A 151 16.08 -4.79 6.11
C LEU A 151 16.06 -4.14 4.72
N GLY A 152 15.42 -4.78 3.73
CA GLY A 152 15.29 -4.21 2.38
C GLY A 152 14.58 -2.86 2.39
N ARG A 153 13.52 -2.71 3.19
CA ARG A 153 12.81 -1.44 3.36
C ARG A 153 13.69 -0.39 4.06
N HIS A 154 14.45 -0.78 5.08
CA HIS A 154 15.33 0.12 5.82
C HIS A 154 16.42 0.73 4.91
N ARG A 155 17.00 -0.05 3.99
CA ARG A 155 18.01 0.42 3.01
C ARG A 155 17.54 1.59 2.15
N VAL A 156 16.24 1.70 1.92
CA VAL A 156 15.65 2.83 1.18
C VAL A 156 15.36 4.00 2.13
N LEU A 157 14.76 3.71 3.29
CA LEU A 157 14.32 4.72 4.24
C LEU A 157 15.48 5.46 4.91
N GLU A 158 16.58 4.79 5.21
CA GLU A 158 17.74 5.38 5.89
C GLU A 158 18.38 6.53 5.10
N ALA A 159 18.19 6.55 3.77
CA ALA A 159 18.65 7.62 2.90
C ALA A 159 17.79 8.89 2.97
N ILE A 160 16.61 8.84 3.62
CA ILE A 160 15.67 9.94 3.73
C ILE A 160 15.91 10.70 5.05
N PRO A 161 16.22 12.00 5.01
CA PRO A 161 16.41 12.78 6.23
C PRO A 161 15.18 12.76 7.13
N ASP A 162 15.39 12.55 8.43
CA ASP A 162 14.33 12.51 9.45
C ASP A 162 13.17 11.54 9.13
N PHE A 163 13.43 10.47 8.36
CA PHE A 163 12.37 9.58 7.85
C PHE A 163 11.43 9.06 8.95
N GLU A 164 11.94 8.81 10.16
CA GLU A 164 11.17 8.35 11.32
C GLU A 164 9.98 9.25 11.65
N ARG A 165 10.09 10.56 11.36
CA ARG A 165 9.05 11.57 11.62
C ARG A 165 8.03 11.68 10.50
N THR A 166 8.28 11.00 9.39
CA THR A 166 7.45 11.05 8.18
C THR A 166 6.91 9.68 7.79
N LEU A 167 7.12 8.66 8.64
CA LEU A 167 6.60 7.32 8.37
C LEU A 167 5.07 7.31 8.44
N PRO A 168 4.39 6.76 7.43
CA PRO A 168 2.95 6.61 7.45
C PRO A 168 2.54 5.50 8.41
N ALA A 169 1.25 5.43 8.73
CA ALA A 169 0.71 4.20 9.25
C ALA A 169 0.96 3.07 8.23
N ALA A 170 1.31 1.86 8.69
CA ALA A 170 1.56 0.75 7.78
C ALA A 170 0.95 -0.58 8.24
N THR A 171 0.80 -1.52 7.30
CA THR A 171 0.54 -2.93 7.53
C THR A 171 1.53 -3.76 6.72
N ALA A 172 2.02 -4.85 7.31
CA ALA A 172 2.79 -5.89 6.63
C ALA A 172 2.23 -7.24 7.09
N ILE A 173 1.68 -8.04 6.15
CA ILE A 173 1.00 -9.31 6.45
C ILE A 173 1.43 -10.36 5.42
N GLY A 174 1.58 -11.60 5.88
CA GLY A 174 1.94 -12.71 5.01
C GLY A 174 0.78 -13.24 4.19
N THR A 175 1.07 -13.71 2.98
CA THR A 175 0.13 -14.40 2.08
C THR A 175 0.57 -15.84 1.84
N HIS A 176 -0.38 -16.69 1.46
CA HIS A 176 -0.07 -18.05 0.96
C HIS A 176 0.23 -18.08 -0.54
N ALA A 177 -0.19 -17.05 -1.27
CA ALA A 177 0.14 -16.88 -2.68
C ALA A 177 1.50 -16.19 -2.86
N PRO A 178 2.24 -16.51 -3.95
CA PRO A 178 3.50 -15.86 -4.28
C PRO A 178 3.31 -14.39 -4.69
N GLY A 179 4.40 -13.64 -4.64
CA GLY A 179 4.47 -12.24 -5.07
C GLY A 179 4.65 -11.26 -3.90
N LEU A 180 5.34 -10.16 -4.18
CA LEU A 180 5.50 -9.02 -3.28
C LEU A 180 4.60 -7.88 -3.76
N GLN A 181 3.58 -7.58 -2.97
CA GLN A 181 2.57 -6.58 -3.28
C GLN A 181 2.68 -5.39 -2.32
N LEU A 182 2.64 -4.19 -2.89
CA LEU A 182 2.54 -2.94 -2.16
C LEU A 182 1.38 -2.14 -2.73
N TYR A 183 0.51 -1.61 -1.88
CA TYR A 183 -0.33 -0.49 -2.24
C TYR A 183 -0.27 0.59 -1.17
N ALA A 184 -0.47 1.83 -1.57
CA ALA A 184 -0.33 2.96 -0.69
C ALA A 184 -1.28 4.10 -1.06
N LEU A 185 -1.64 4.87 -0.04
CA LEU A 185 -2.32 6.14 -0.16
C LEU A 185 -1.32 7.26 0.12
N ALA A 186 -1.29 8.26 -0.76
CA ALA A 186 -0.47 9.46 -0.63
C ALA A 186 -1.27 10.73 -0.92
N ALA A 187 -0.75 11.86 -0.50
CA ALA A 187 -1.33 13.19 -0.64
C ALA A 187 -0.27 14.23 -1.01
N ARG A 188 -0.73 15.43 -1.38
CA ARG A 188 0.12 16.60 -1.66
C ARG A 188 0.56 17.32 -0.40
N GLU A 189 -0.16 17.13 0.70
CA GLU A 189 0.14 17.72 2.00
C GLU A 189 0.45 16.61 3.03
N PRO A 190 1.33 16.88 4.01
CA PRO A 190 1.68 15.90 5.02
C PRO A 190 0.50 15.58 5.93
N GLY A 191 0.34 14.28 6.22
CA GLY A 191 -0.51 13.83 7.32
C GLY A 191 0.11 14.12 8.69
N LEU A 192 -0.68 13.92 9.75
CA LEU A 192 -0.19 13.93 11.12
C LEU A 192 0.09 12.49 11.60
N GLN A 193 1.34 12.19 11.93
CA GLN A 193 1.71 10.93 12.55
C GLN A 193 1.20 10.87 14.00
N ILE A 194 0.54 9.76 14.36
CA ILE A 194 0.01 9.52 15.71
C ILE A 194 0.60 8.22 16.23
N GLU A 195 1.30 8.30 17.37
CA GLU A 195 1.90 7.15 18.05
C GLU A 195 1.04 6.74 19.26
N ASN A 196 1.07 5.45 19.60
CA ASN A 196 0.42 4.96 20.82
C ASN A 196 1.36 5.17 22.03
N PRO A 197 0.99 5.98 23.04
CA PRO A 197 1.87 6.26 24.19
C PRO A 197 2.15 5.03 25.08
N ARG A 198 1.48 3.90 24.85
CA ARG A 198 1.70 2.63 25.56
C ARG A 198 2.52 1.62 24.75
N GLN A 199 2.89 1.92 23.52
CA GLN A 199 3.70 1.04 22.67
C GLN A 199 5.01 1.73 22.34
N VAL A 200 6.11 0.96 22.35
CA VAL A 200 7.37 1.43 21.78
C VAL A 200 7.13 1.64 20.29
N SER A 201 7.66 2.72 19.73
CA SER A 201 7.52 2.95 18.30
C SER A 201 8.21 1.84 17.50
N ALA A 202 7.61 1.41 16.39
CA ALA A 202 8.06 0.24 15.65
C ALA A 202 9.49 0.38 15.09
N PHE A 203 9.92 1.60 14.78
CA PHE A 203 11.30 1.90 14.34
C PHE A 203 12.31 2.01 15.49
N ARG A 204 11.85 1.86 16.75
CA ARG A 204 12.70 1.81 17.95
C ARG A 204 12.64 0.47 18.64
N TYR A 205 12.23 -0.59 17.93
CA TYR A 205 12.24 -1.93 18.47
C TYR A 205 13.68 -2.41 18.74
N PRO A 206 13.90 -3.21 19.80
CA PRO A 206 15.22 -3.80 20.03
C PRO A 206 15.62 -4.77 18.93
N GLU A 207 16.93 -4.88 18.68
CA GLU A 207 17.57 -5.74 17.64
C GLU A 207 17.07 -7.20 17.63
N LYS A 208 16.58 -7.71 18.77
CA LYS A 208 16.01 -9.07 18.84
C LYS A 208 14.79 -9.29 17.91
N TYR A 209 14.16 -8.22 17.44
CA TYR A 209 13.02 -8.24 16.52
C TYR A 209 13.37 -7.87 15.07
N GLY A 210 14.67 -7.74 14.76
CA GLY A 210 15.17 -7.20 13.50
C GLY A 210 16.16 -6.08 13.77
#